data_AF-A0A0N4V7M4-F1
#
_entry.id   AF-A0A0N4V7M4-F1
#
_cell.length_a   1.000
_cell.length_b   1.000
_cell.length_c   1.000
_cell.angle_alpha   90.00
_cell.angle_beta   90.00
_cell.angle_gamma   90.00
#
_symmetry.space_group_name_H-M   'P 1'
#
loop_
_entity.id
_entity.type
_entity.pdbx_description
1 polymer ?
#
loop_
_entity_poly.entity_id
_entity_poly.type
_entity_poly.pdbx_seq_one_letter_code
_entity_poly.pdbx_strand_id
1 'polypeptide(L)'
;MNRTIEEVAEIVDLPTTVCRLLLHHYKWNKESLLERFYEAADPNTFFSDANIVSPFGTCEICYNSALLTGLLCNHKFCLSCWDAYLTTKIMEEGRPHVACPEHNCPIIVDDERALSLIRSDVVRSRYRHLMINSFVECHQLLRWCPAADCGRVVMVQQAEALRVRCTCSMVFCFLCGHEWHEPVNCKLLKLWLKKCSDDSETSNWISANTKECPKCQVTIEKDGGCNHMTCKNAACKMEFCWMCLGPWEPHGSSWYSCNRYDDTLAKQARDAQERSRAALQRYLHYYNRFMNHQQSLKLENKLYATAKTKMEQMQQANMSWIEVQFLRKAVDVLSECRRTLMYTYAFAFYLQKDNQSEIFEDNQRDLEHATEQLSEFLERDLVNENLVSLKQKVQDKFRYVEQRRAVLLKHCAEGFERDFWRFTA
;
A
#
# COMPACT_ATOMS: atom_id res chain seq x y z
N MET A 1 -2.13 -8.93 52.18
CA MET A 1 -1.96 -7.46 52.11
C MET A 1 -2.19 -6.95 50.69
N ASN A 2 -1.26 -7.14 49.75
CA ASN A 2 -1.40 -6.59 48.37
C ASN A 2 -2.68 -7.02 47.66
N ARG A 3 -3.00 -8.32 47.69
CA ARG A 3 -4.28 -8.85 47.16
C ARG A 3 -5.51 -8.15 47.74
N THR A 4 -5.53 -7.89 49.05
CA THR A 4 -6.65 -7.19 49.72
C THR A 4 -6.73 -5.72 49.29
N ILE A 5 -5.59 -5.07 49.09
CA ILE A 5 -5.52 -3.69 48.59
C ILE A 5 -6.04 -3.63 47.15
N GLU A 6 -5.63 -4.56 46.29
CA GLU A 6 -6.08 -4.68 44.89
C GLU A 6 -7.58 -4.93 44.81
N GLU A 7 -8.10 -5.88 45.58
CA GLU A 7 -9.55 -6.17 45.63
C GLU A 7 -10.37 -4.95 46.08
N VAL A 8 -9.88 -4.15 47.04
CA VAL A 8 -10.59 -2.93 47.45
C VAL A 8 -10.46 -1.85 46.39
N ALA A 9 -9.26 -1.65 45.84
CA ALA A 9 -9.01 -0.67 44.79
C ALA A 9 -9.88 -0.90 43.55
N GLU A 10 -10.12 -2.15 43.17
CA GLU A 10 -11.01 -2.50 42.06
C GLU A 10 -12.48 -2.16 42.36
N ILE A 11 -12.93 -2.32 43.61
CA ILE A 11 -14.32 -2.03 44.02
C ILE A 11 -14.60 -0.53 44.10
N VAL A 12 -13.67 0.26 44.66
CA VAL A 12 -13.88 1.69 44.92
C VAL A 12 -13.27 2.61 43.86
N ASP A 13 -12.57 2.04 42.87
CA ASP A 13 -11.85 2.74 41.80
C ASP A 13 -10.89 3.84 42.32
N LEU A 14 -10.08 3.49 43.34
CA LEU A 14 -9.09 4.39 43.97
C LEU A 14 -7.66 3.86 43.84
N PRO A 15 -6.64 4.74 43.85
CA PRO A 15 -5.24 4.31 43.87
C PRO A 15 -4.93 3.36 45.02
N THR A 16 -4.14 2.32 44.75
CA THR A 16 -3.75 1.29 45.74
C THR A 16 -3.09 1.88 46.99
N THR A 17 -2.37 3.00 46.84
CA THR A 17 -1.76 3.75 47.95
C THR A 17 -2.81 4.35 48.89
N VAL A 18 -3.91 4.89 48.35
CA VAL A 18 -5.04 5.43 49.11
C VAL A 18 -5.81 4.29 49.77
N CYS A 19 -6.10 3.21 49.05
CA CYS A 19 -6.77 2.02 49.59
C CYS A 19 -5.99 1.40 50.76
N ARG A 20 -4.65 1.36 50.68
CA ARG A 20 -3.79 0.90 51.78
C ARG A 20 -3.94 1.76 53.04
N LEU A 21 -4.00 3.09 52.88
CA LEU A 21 -4.16 4.02 54.01
C LEU A 21 -5.56 3.92 54.63
N LEU A 22 -6.61 3.83 53.81
CA LEU A 22 -7.97 3.61 54.27
C LEU A 22 -8.10 2.28 55.01
N LEU A 23 -7.61 1.19 54.43
CA LEU A 23 -7.60 -0.12 55.10
C LEU A 23 -6.87 -0.06 56.45
N HIS A 24 -5.76 0.66 56.55
CA HIS A 24 -5.07 0.87 57.82
C HIS A 24 -5.95 1.62 58.85
N HIS A 25 -6.62 2.69 58.45
CA HIS A 25 -7.54 3.45 59.32
C HIS A 25 -8.69 2.58 59.86
N TYR A 26 -9.27 1.73 59.01
CA TYR A 26 -10.35 0.80 59.36
C TYR A 26 -9.85 -0.54 59.94
N LYS A 27 -8.60 -0.61 60.42
CA LYS A 27 -8.00 -1.82 61.02
C LYS A 27 -8.12 -3.07 60.13
N TRP A 28 -8.00 -2.88 58.82
CA TRP A 28 -8.13 -3.89 57.75
C TRP A 28 -9.51 -4.57 57.66
N ASN A 29 -10.56 -3.97 58.22
CA ASN A 29 -11.93 -4.43 58.01
C ASN A 29 -12.49 -3.88 56.68
N LYS A 30 -12.65 -4.76 55.69
CA LYS A 30 -13.15 -4.42 54.33
C LYS A 30 -14.61 -3.98 54.34
N GLU A 31 -15.46 -4.65 55.12
CA GLU A 31 -16.90 -4.40 55.15
C GLU A 31 -17.19 -3.01 55.72
N SER A 32 -16.59 -2.68 56.86
CA SER A 32 -16.76 -1.36 57.49
C SER A 32 -16.23 -0.21 56.64
N LEU A 33 -15.15 -0.44 55.88
CA LEU A 33 -14.61 0.54 54.94
C LEU A 33 -15.58 0.79 53.78
N LEU A 34 -16.09 -0.28 53.16
CA LEU A 34 -16.99 -0.17 52.00
C LEU A 34 -18.34 0.42 52.39
N GLU A 35 -18.91 0.00 53.52
CA GLU A 35 -20.15 0.55 54.08
C GLU A 35 -20.03 2.07 54.25
N ARG A 36 -18.98 2.52 54.98
CA ARG A 36 -18.75 3.96 55.20
C ARG A 36 -18.42 4.73 53.92
N PHE A 37 -17.74 4.11 52.96
CA PHE A 37 -17.42 4.73 51.68
C PHE A 37 -18.69 5.02 50.85
N TYR A 38 -19.67 4.11 50.84
CA TYR A 38 -20.91 4.29 50.10
C TYR A 38 -21.98 5.08 50.88
N GLU A 39 -21.93 5.10 52.22
CA GLU A 39 -22.82 5.91 53.06
C GLU A 39 -22.46 7.40 53.08
N ALA A 40 -21.20 7.74 52.81
CA ALA A 40 -20.73 9.12 52.86
C ALA A 40 -21.40 10.00 51.79
N ALA A 41 -22.15 11.02 52.22
CA ALA A 41 -22.82 11.96 51.32
C ALA A 41 -21.83 12.89 50.58
N ASP A 42 -20.68 13.21 51.18
CA ASP A 42 -19.59 13.95 50.56
C ASP A 42 -18.28 13.15 50.69
N PRO A 43 -17.67 12.70 49.57
CA PRO A 43 -16.39 12.01 49.58
C PRO A 43 -15.29 12.76 50.34
N ASN A 44 -15.28 14.10 50.31
CA ASN A 44 -14.23 14.88 50.96
C ASN A 44 -14.24 14.73 52.48
N THR A 45 -15.43 14.63 53.08
CA THR A 45 -15.57 14.39 54.53
C THR A 45 -15.03 13.02 54.94
N PHE A 46 -15.31 11.98 54.15
CA PHE A 46 -14.80 10.62 54.37
C PHE A 46 -13.27 10.55 54.38
N PHE A 47 -12.59 11.21 53.43
CA PHE A 47 -11.13 11.22 53.40
C PHE A 47 -10.53 12.07 54.52
N SER A 48 -11.16 13.19 54.87
CA SER A 48 -10.73 14.05 55.97
C SER A 48 -10.75 13.32 57.31
N ASP A 49 -11.79 12.53 57.59
CA ASP A 49 -11.89 11.72 58.82
C ASP A 49 -10.74 10.70 58.94
N ALA A 50 -10.25 10.21 57.81
CA ALA A 50 -9.10 9.32 57.73
C ALA A 50 -7.74 10.05 57.72
N ASN A 51 -7.71 11.38 57.78
CA ASN A 51 -6.53 12.23 57.57
C ASN A 51 -5.84 12.01 56.21
N ILE A 52 -6.63 11.74 55.17
CA ILE A 52 -6.18 11.53 53.80
C ILE A 52 -6.65 12.72 52.95
N VAL A 53 -5.79 13.21 52.05
CA VAL A 53 -6.20 14.22 51.08
C VAL A 53 -7.16 13.57 50.09
N SER A 54 -8.37 14.12 49.98
CA SER A 54 -9.35 13.65 49.02
C SER A 54 -8.77 13.67 47.60
N PRO A 55 -8.79 12.54 46.88
CA PRO A 55 -8.35 12.50 45.50
C PRO A 55 -9.47 13.00 44.54
N PHE A 56 -10.66 13.29 45.08
CA PHE A 56 -11.78 13.87 44.35
C PHE A 56 -11.70 15.39 44.33
N GLY A 57 -12.11 15.98 43.21
CA GLY A 57 -12.22 17.43 43.07
C GLY A 57 -12.98 17.80 41.81
N THR A 58 -13.19 19.09 41.61
CA THR A 58 -13.81 19.62 40.39
C THR A 58 -12.79 19.62 39.26
N CYS A 59 -13.12 19.00 38.13
CA CYS A 59 -12.27 19.00 36.94
C CYS A 59 -12.40 20.33 36.18
N GLU A 60 -11.29 21.02 35.92
CA GLU A 60 -11.30 22.31 35.19
C GLU A 60 -11.67 22.21 33.70
N ILE A 61 -11.73 20.98 33.15
CA ILE A 61 -12.13 20.76 31.74
C ILE A 61 -13.64 20.54 31.60
N CYS A 62 -14.24 19.72 32.46
CA CYS A 62 -15.65 19.34 32.36
C CYS A 62 -16.54 19.86 33.49
N TYR A 63 -15.95 20.52 34.50
CA TYR A 63 -16.62 21.07 35.68
C TYR A 63 -17.39 20.05 36.55
N ASN A 64 -17.15 18.75 36.35
CA ASN A 64 -17.73 17.69 37.17
C ASN A 64 -16.82 17.33 38.35
N SER A 65 -17.42 16.93 39.47
CA SER A 65 -16.71 16.34 40.61
C SER A 65 -16.34 14.89 40.29
N ALA A 66 -15.05 14.58 40.28
CA ALA A 66 -14.54 13.25 39.95
C ALA A 66 -13.16 13.01 40.57
N LEU A 67 -12.68 11.77 40.47
CA LEU A 67 -11.29 11.44 40.80
C LEU A 67 -10.34 12.18 39.85
N LEU A 68 -9.47 13.02 40.40
CA LEU A 68 -8.53 13.82 39.62
C LEU A 68 -7.13 13.21 39.64
N THR A 69 -6.47 13.26 38.50
CA THR A 69 -5.08 12.85 38.37
C THR A 69 -4.28 13.85 37.54
N GLY A 70 -2.98 13.94 37.81
CA GLY A 70 -2.11 14.96 37.23
C GLY A 70 -0.71 14.46 36.95
N LEU A 71 0.09 15.36 36.38
CA LEU A 71 1.53 15.18 36.14
C LEU A 71 2.34 15.93 37.20
N LEU A 72 3.67 15.98 37.01
CA LEU A 72 4.60 16.74 37.85
C LEU A 72 4.35 18.27 37.84
N CYS A 73 3.58 18.80 36.87
CA CYS A 73 3.15 20.21 36.85
C CYS A 73 2.04 20.53 37.87
N ASN A 74 1.54 19.55 38.63
CA ASN A 74 0.41 19.67 39.56
C ASN A 74 -0.95 20.01 38.95
N HIS A 75 -1.07 20.15 37.63
CA HIS A 75 -2.37 20.25 36.94
C HIS A 75 -3.09 18.90 37.00
N LYS A 76 -4.34 18.89 37.47
CA LYS A 76 -5.12 17.68 37.69
C LYS A 76 -6.43 17.74 36.92
N PHE A 77 -6.76 16.64 36.24
CA PHE A 77 -7.99 16.48 35.47
C PHE A 77 -8.59 15.10 35.73
N CYS A 78 -9.88 14.94 35.48
CA CYS A 78 -10.52 13.65 35.65
C CYS A 78 -10.08 12.66 34.55
N LEU A 79 -10.18 11.36 34.84
CA LEU A 79 -9.75 10.30 33.93
C LEU A 79 -10.45 10.36 32.57
N SER A 80 -11.74 10.72 32.52
CA SER A 80 -12.47 10.84 31.26
C SER A 80 -11.97 11.99 30.39
N CYS A 81 -11.57 13.12 31.00
CA CYS A 81 -11.00 14.24 30.25
C CYS A 81 -9.59 13.93 29.75
N TRP A 82 -8.78 13.23 30.55
CA TRP A 82 -7.48 12.72 30.09
C TRP A 82 -7.63 11.76 28.90
N ASP A 83 -8.51 10.77 29.00
CA ASP A 83 -8.77 9.80 27.94
C ASP A 83 -9.26 10.49 26.65
N ALA A 84 -10.22 11.41 26.76
CA ALA A 84 -10.73 12.17 25.62
C ALA A 84 -9.63 13.04 24.98
N TYR A 85 -8.88 13.79 25.79
CA TYR A 85 -7.80 14.65 25.31
C TYR A 85 -6.71 13.85 24.59
N LEU A 86 -6.20 12.78 25.20
CA LEU A 86 -5.18 11.92 24.60
C LEU A 86 -5.72 11.26 23.32
N THR A 87 -6.97 10.77 23.34
CA THR A 87 -7.60 10.16 22.17
C THR A 87 -7.66 11.13 20.99
N THR A 88 -8.11 12.37 21.20
CA THR A 88 -8.12 13.41 20.16
C THR A 88 -6.70 13.70 19.64
N LYS A 89 -5.73 13.90 20.54
CA LYS A 89 -4.33 14.19 20.13
C LYS A 89 -3.67 13.04 19.35
N ILE A 90 -4.03 11.80 19.65
CA ILE A 90 -3.44 10.61 19.02
C ILE A 90 -4.15 10.23 17.72
N MET A 91 -5.49 10.25 17.73
CA MET A 91 -6.29 9.77 16.60
C MET A 91 -6.49 10.83 15.53
N GLU A 92 -6.74 12.08 15.93
CA GLU A 92 -7.01 13.18 14.99
C GLU A 92 -5.73 13.92 14.60
N GLU A 93 -4.90 14.29 15.58
CA GLU A 93 -3.68 15.07 15.31
C GLU A 93 -2.44 14.21 15.00
N GLY A 94 -2.47 12.90 15.30
CA GLY A 94 -1.38 11.98 14.97
C GLY A 94 -0.06 12.25 15.70
N ARG A 95 -0.09 12.83 16.90
CA ARG A 95 1.13 13.23 17.63
C ARG A 95 1.60 12.15 18.61
N PRO A 96 2.88 11.70 18.53
CA PRO A 96 3.44 10.79 19.54
C PRO A 96 3.82 11.49 20.85
N HIS A 97 4.09 12.80 20.80
CA HIS A 97 4.45 13.61 21.97
C HIS A 97 3.29 14.54 22.33
N VAL A 98 2.65 14.28 23.47
CA VAL A 98 1.48 15.03 23.93
C VAL A 98 1.80 15.75 25.24
N ALA A 99 1.54 17.06 25.29
CA ALA A 99 1.77 17.87 26.48
C ALA A 99 0.59 17.80 27.46
N CYS A 100 0.76 18.39 28.64
CA CYS A 100 -0.32 18.59 29.61
C CYS A 100 -1.52 19.35 28.97
N PRO A 101 -2.77 19.00 29.30
CA PRO A 101 -3.96 19.71 28.82
C PRO A 101 -4.05 21.18 29.24
N GLU A 102 -3.32 21.59 30.28
CA GLU A 102 -3.33 22.96 30.78
C GLU A 102 -2.74 23.96 29.77
N HIS A 103 -3.33 25.16 29.71
CA HIS A 103 -2.93 26.18 28.77
C HIS A 103 -1.45 26.59 28.98
N ASN A 104 -0.67 26.53 27.90
CA ASN A 104 0.78 26.84 27.88
C ASN A 104 1.66 26.00 28.83
N CYS A 105 1.21 24.81 29.26
CA CYS A 105 2.06 23.92 30.03
C CYS A 105 2.95 23.05 29.12
N PRO A 106 4.31 23.15 29.18
CA PRO A 106 5.21 22.44 28.28
C PRO A 106 5.52 21.01 28.72
N ILE A 107 5.04 20.57 29.88
CA ILE A 107 5.35 19.24 30.42
C ILE A 107 4.69 18.16 29.55
N ILE A 108 5.50 17.22 29.07
CA ILE A 108 5.09 16.07 28.25
C ILE A 108 4.54 14.96 29.16
N VAL A 109 3.46 14.32 28.72
CA VAL A 109 2.93 13.10 29.33
C VAL A 109 3.87 11.96 28.96
N ASP A 110 4.47 11.28 29.93
CA ASP A 110 5.30 10.12 29.67
C ASP A 110 4.50 8.94 29.10
N ASP A 111 5.15 8.07 28.33
CA ASP A 111 4.48 7.03 27.56
C ASP A 111 3.71 6.03 28.44
N GLU A 112 4.28 5.67 29.60
CA GLU A 112 3.65 4.75 30.55
C GLU A 112 2.38 5.37 31.13
N ARG A 113 2.45 6.65 31.52
CA ARG A 113 1.30 7.40 32.00
C ARG A 113 0.24 7.56 30.92
N ALA A 114 0.61 7.95 29.70
CA ALA A 114 -0.32 8.08 28.58
C ALA A 114 -1.07 6.75 28.34
N LEU A 115 -0.36 5.63 28.28
CA LEU A 115 -0.95 4.30 28.11
C LEU A 115 -1.87 3.88 29.27
N SER A 116 -1.57 4.30 30.50
CA SER A 116 -2.42 4.06 31.68
C SER A 116 -3.70 4.91 31.69
N LEU A 117 -3.67 6.10 31.08
CA LEU A 117 -4.79 7.05 31.05
C LEU A 117 -5.75 6.81 29.89
N ILE A 118 -5.25 6.31 28.76
CA ILE A 118 -6.07 5.91 27.62
C ILE A 118 -6.85 4.67 28.00
N ARG A 119 -8.16 4.62 27.74
CA ARG A 119 -9.03 3.46 28.03
C ARG A 119 -9.09 2.47 26.87
N SER A 120 -9.15 2.98 25.63
CA SER A 120 -9.33 2.17 24.41
C SER A 120 -8.03 1.51 23.94
N ASP A 121 -8.04 0.19 23.75
CA ASP A 121 -6.89 -0.55 23.21
C ASP A 121 -6.54 -0.15 21.77
N VAL A 122 -7.52 0.30 20.99
CA VAL A 122 -7.28 0.81 19.63
C VAL A 122 -6.41 2.07 19.68
N VAL A 123 -6.72 2.98 20.61
CA VAL A 123 -5.95 4.22 20.80
C VAL A 123 -4.56 3.91 21.36
N ARG A 124 -4.45 2.98 22.33
CA ARG A 124 -3.14 2.52 22.84
C ARG A 124 -2.27 1.93 21.73
N SER A 125 -2.86 1.11 20.85
CA SER A 125 -2.16 0.53 19.69
C SER A 125 -1.69 1.60 18.72
N ARG A 126 -2.57 2.58 18.41
CA ARG A 126 -2.22 3.73 17.56
C ARG A 126 -1.08 4.55 18.16
N TYR A 127 -1.12 4.82 19.47
CA TYR A 127 -0.08 5.55 20.18
C TYR A 127 1.28 4.85 20.08
N ARG A 128 1.32 3.54 20.37
CA ARG A 128 2.53 2.71 20.19
C ARG A 128 3.05 2.75 18.76
N HIS A 129 2.15 2.69 17.78
CA HIS A 129 2.53 2.80 16.38
C HIS A 129 3.14 4.17 16.06
N LEU A 130 2.60 5.28 16.56
CA LEU A 130 3.17 6.62 16.35
C LEU A 130 4.56 6.77 16.97
N MET A 131 4.79 6.21 18.17
CA MET A 131 6.11 6.20 18.82
C MET A 131 7.13 5.45 17.97
N ILE A 132 6.78 4.23 17.52
CA ILE A 132 7.65 3.44 16.64
C ILE A 132 7.83 4.15 15.30
N ASN A 133 6.79 4.80 14.77
CA ASN A 133 6.86 5.52 13.50
C ASN A 133 7.89 6.65 13.56
N SER A 134 7.88 7.43 14.65
CA SER A 134 8.88 8.47 14.88
C SER A 134 10.31 7.89 14.87
N PHE A 135 10.52 6.73 15.50
CA PHE A 135 11.84 6.07 15.49
C PHE A 135 12.23 5.58 14.09
N VAL A 136 11.30 4.96 13.37
CA VAL A 136 11.53 4.41 12.03
C VAL A 136 11.79 5.52 11.00
N GLU A 137 11.02 6.61 11.02
CA GLU A 137 11.18 7.73 10.08
C GLU A 137 12.51 8.47 10.27
N CYS A 138 12.99 8.56 11.51
CA CYS A 138 14.29 9.15 11.82
C CYS A 138 15.48 8.23 11.50
N HIS A 139 15.26 6.93 11.31
CA HIS A 139 16.34 5.97 11.09
C HIS A 139 16.49 5.60 9.61
N GLN A 140 17.62 5.99 9.01
CA GLN A 140 17.89 5.78 7.57
C GLN A 140 17.90 4.31 7.10
N LEU A 141 18.09 3.35 8.01
CA LEU A 141 18.19 1.92 7.72
C LEU A 141 16.89 1.16 8.02
N LEU A 142 15.84 1.87 8.48
CA LEU A 142 14.54 1.29 8.78
C LEU A 142 13.48 1.85 7.83
N ARG A 143 12.57 0.99 7.39
CA ARG A 143 11.41 1.41 6.60
C ARG A 143 10.20 0.53 6.89
N TRP A 144 9.03 1.15 6.99
CA TRP A 144 7.77 0.41 7.08
C TRP A 144 7.48 -0.37 5.79
N CYS A 145 6.90 -1.56 5.95
CA CYS A 145 6.30 -2.26 4.83
C CYS A 145 5.05 -1.49 4.36
N PRO A 146 4.90 -1.22 3.05
CA PRO A 146 3.76 -0.46 2.53
C PRO A 146 2.47 -1.30 2.43
N ALA A 147 2.52 -2.60 2.71
CA ALA A 147 1.32 -3.43 2.69
C ALA A 147 0.35 -3.01 3.80
N ALA A 148 -0.92 -2.82 3.44
CA ALA A 148 -2.00 -2.55 4.38
C ALA A 148 -2.00 -3.61 5.50
N ASP A 149 -2.21 -3.14 6.73
CA ASP A 149 -2.29 -3.95 7.95
C ASP A 149 -1.06 -4.83 8.27
N CYS A 150 0.07 -4.63 7.58
CA CYS A 150 1.27 -5.43 7.82
C CYS A 150 1.98 -5.04 9.12
N GLY A 151 2.13 -3.73 9.39
CA GLY A 151 2.76 -3.22 10.61
C GLY A 151 4.20 -3.68 10.87
N ARG A 152 4.94 -4.15 9.85
CA ARG A 152 6.33 -4.61 9.99
C ARG A 152 7.30 -3.59 9.42
N VAL A 153 8.51 -3.58 9.99
CA VAL A 153 9.64 -2.75 9.57
C VAL A 153 10.71 -3.63 8.93
N VAL A 154 11.27 -3.18 7.81
CA VAL A 154 12.42 -3.81 7.15
C VAL A 154 13.68 -3.04 7.53
N MET A 155 14.74 -3.78 7.85
CA MET A 155 16.06 -3.24 8.14
C MET A 155 17.05 -3.64 7.04
N VAL A 156 17.89 -2.71 6.61
CA VAL A 156 18.94 -2.92 5.61
C VAL A 156 20.30 -2.46 6.11
N GLN A 157 21.38 -2.85 5.43
CA GLN A 157 22.73 -2.41 5.76
C GLN A 157 23.09 -1.04 5.17
N GLN A 158 22.45 -0.67 4.05
CA GLN A 158 22.71 0.57 3.31
C GLN A 158 21.40 1.18 2.82
N ALA A 159 21.26 2.49 2.97
CA ALA A 159 20.07 3.25 2.60
C ALA A 159 20.02 3.55 1.09
N GLU A 160 19.83 2.51 0.29
CA GLU A 160 19.83 2.59 -1.17
C GLU A 160 18.50 2.13 -1.78
N ALA A 161 18.36 2.31 -3.11
CA ALA A 161 17.20 1.86 -3.88
C ALA A 161 17.20 0.33 -4.07
N LEU A 162 17.07 -0.40 -2.96
CA LEU A 162 17.12 -1.85 -2.92
C LEU A 162 15.73 -2.47 -3.07
N ARG A 163 15.66 -3.58 -3.80
CA ARG A 163 14.48 -4.46 -3.85
C ARG A 163 14.41 -5.27 -2.57
N VAL A 164 13.48 -4.90 -1.68
CA VAL A 164 13.28 -5.62 -0.41
C VAL A 164 11.98 -6.40 -0.42
N ARG A 165 11.99 -7.57 0.21
CA ARG A 165 10.80 -8.42 0.40
C ARG A 165 10.47 -8.51 1.88
N CYS A 166 9.28 -8.05 2.25
CA CYS A 166 8.75 -8.28 3.59
C CYS A 166 8.25 -9.73 3.73
N THR A 167 8.13 -10.22 4.96
CA THR A 167 7.56 -11.53 5.27
C THR A 167 6.06 -11.67 4.91
N CYS A 168 5.31 -10.58 4.66
CA CYS A 168 3.98 -10.64 4.00
C CYS A 168 4.07 -10.92 2.50
N SER A 169 5.27 -11.11 1.94
CA SER A 169 5.53 -11.22 0.50
C SER A 169 5.41 -9.90 -0.30
N MET A 170 5.12 -8.77 0.35
CA MET A 170 5.18 -7.46 -0.29
C MET A 170 6.62 -7.14 -0.72
N VAL A 171 6.79 -6.72 -1.98
CA VAL A 171 8.07 -6.34 -2.57
C VAL A 171 8.04 -4.87 -2.94
N PHE A 172 8.95 -4.09 -2.38
CA PHE A 172 8.96 -2.64 -2.52
C PHE A 172 10.39 -2.10 -2.59
N CYS A 173 10.53 -0.85 -3.01
CA CYS A 173 11.78 -0.13 -3.01
C CYS A 173 12.05 0.45 -1.61
N PHE A 174 13.17 0.09 -1.01
CA PHE A 174 13.52 0.56 0.34
C PHE A 174 13.66 2.10 0.43
N LEU A 175 14.21 2.72 -0.63
CA LEU A 175 14.47 4.16 -0.65
C LEU A 175 13.20 5.01 -0.73
N CYS A 176 12.30 4.70 -1.67
CA CYS A 176 11.11 5.52 -1.92
C CYS A 176 9.81 4.97 -1.30
N GLY A 177 9.79 3.73 -0.83
CA GLY A 177 8.62 3.08 -0.23
C GLY A 177 7.54 2.62 -1.21
N HIS A 178 7.63 2.95 -2.50
CA HIS A 178 6.72 2.46 -3.54
C HIS A 178 6.98 0.99 -3.88
N GLU A 179 6.01 0.33 -4.53
CA GLU A 179 6.20 -0.99 -5.15
C GLU A 179 7.49 -1.02 -5.98
N TRP A 180 8.14 -2.19 -6.06
CA TRP A 180 9.39 -2.31 -6.81
C TRP A 180 9.18 -1.91 -8.27
N HIS A 181 9.96 -0.92 -8.70
CA HIS A 181 9.63 -0.11 -9.88
C HIS A 181 10.71 -0.13 -10.96
N GLU A 182 11.42 -1.25 -11.10
CA GLU A 182 12.38 -1.43 -12.17
C GLU A 182 11.67 -1.50 -13.54
N PRO A 183 12.15 -0.78 -14.59
CA PRO A 183 13.47 -0.15 -14.72
C PRO A 183 13.55 1.34 -14.34
N VAL A 184 12.45 1.99 -13.95
CA VAL A 184 12.48 3.43 -13.64
C VAL A 184 13.15 3.68 -12.29
N ASN A 185 13.99 4.71 -12.19
CA ASN A 185 14.59 5.08 -10.90
C ASN A 185 13.60 5.86 -10.03
N CYS A 186 13.88 5.98 -8.72
CA CYS A 186 12.98 6.64 -7.77
C CYS A 186 12.68 8.10 -8.13
N LYS A 187 13.65 8.82 -8.70
CA LYS A 187 13.49 10.24 -9.07
C LYS A 187 12.48 10.39 -10.21
N LEU A 188 12.64 9.63 -11.28
CA LEU A 188 11.74 9.64 -12.43
C LEU A 188 10.35 9.13 -12.06
N LEU A 189 10.25 8.09 -11.20
CA LEU A 189 8.96 7.62 -10.71
C LEU A 189 8.23 8.72 -9.92
N LYS A 190 8.92 9.44 -9.04
CA LYS A 190 8.32 10.55 -8.28
C LYS A 190 7.77 11.65 -9.20
N LEU A 191 8.50 12.00 -10.26
CA LEU A 191 8.04 12.96 -11.26
C LEU A 191 6.82 12.44 -12.02
N TRP A 192 6.85 11.16 -12.44
CA TRP A 192 5.73 10.52 -13.13
C TRP A 192 4.46 10.53 -12.29
N LEU A 193 4.54 10.07 -11.04
CA LEU A 193 3.38 10.01 -10.14
C LEU A 193 2.83 11.40 -9.83
N LYS A 194 3.70 12.40 -9.65
CA LYS A 194 3.26 13.79 -9.49
C LYS A 194 2.50 14.27 -10.73
N LYS A 195 3.05 14.04 -11.92
CA LYS A 195 2.39 14.41 -13.19
C LYS A 195 1.05 13.71 -13.37
N CYS A 196 0.97 12.42 -13.04
CA CYS A 196 -0.28 11.67 -13.04
C CYS A 196 -1.33 12.28 -12.10
N SER A 197 -0.91 12.75 -10.91
CA SER A 197 -1.80 13.42 -9.97
C SER A 197 -2.28 14.78 -10.49
N ASP A 198 -1.35 15.63 -10.94
CA ASP A 198 -1.65 17.01 -11.36
C ASP A 198 -2.51 17.03 -12.65
N ASP A 199 -2.22 16.17 -13.62
CA ASP A 199 -2.93 16.12 -14.90
C ASP A 199 -4.21 15.25 -14.86
N SER A 200 -4.52 14.62 -13.71
CA SER A 200 -5.73 13.78 -13.54
C SER A 200 -7.02 14.60 -13.56
N GLU A 201 -6.98 15.85 -13.11
CA GLU A 201 -8.16 16.74 -13.11
C GLU A 201 -8.61 17.13 -14.54
N THR A 202 -7.71 17.05 -15.53
CA THR A 202 -8.03 17.34 -16.95
C THR A 202 -8.39 16.07 -17.74
N SER A 203 -8.02 14.87 -17.24
CA SER A 203 -8.02 13.63 -18.03
C SER A 203 -9.09 12.60 -17.63
N ASN A 204 -9.93 12.93 -16.64
CA ASN A 204 -10.94 12.02 -16.08
C ASN A 204 -12.07 11.59 -17.04
N TRP A 205 -12.02 11.91 -18.35
CA TRP A 205 -13.21 11.82 -19.17
C TRP A 205 -13.38 10.55 -20.03
N ILE A 206 -12.37 9.90 -20.62
CA ILE A 206 -12.62 8.67 -21.42
C ILE A 206 -11.40 7.73 -21.48
N SER A 207 -11.18 6.90 -20.46
CA SER A 207 -10.66 5.54 -20.68
C SER A 207 -11.55 4.57 -19.91
N ALA A 208 -12.82 4.53 -20.32
CA ALA A 208 -13.79 3.65 -19.72
C ALA A 208 -13.28 2.20 -19.80
N ASN A 209 -13.67 1.38 -18.83
CA ASN A 209 -13.57 -0.07 -18.90
C ASN A 209 -14.26 -0.64 -20.16
N THR A 210 -14.95 0.22 -20.91
CA THR A 210 -15.62 -0.04 -22.16
C THR A 210 -14.96 0.71 -23.32
N LYS A 211 -14.79 0.04 -24.46
CA LYS A 211 -14.39 0.61 -25.75
C LYS A 211 -15.26 0.03 -26.85
N GLU A 212 -15.29 0.66 -28.02
CA GLU A 212 -16.05 0.17 -29.17
C GLU A 212 -15.18 -0.72 -30.06
N CYS A 213 -15.78 -1.76 -30.64
CA CYS A 213 -15.11 -2.58 -31.63
C CYS A 213 -14.76 -1.75 -32.87
N PRO A 214 -13.49 -1.73 -33.33
CA PRO A 214 -13.08 -0.90 -34.48
C PRO A 214 -13.78 -1.27 -35.80
N LYS A 215 -14.37 -2.47 -35.91
CA LYS A 215 -15.09 -2.94 -37.11
C LYS A 215 -16.61 -2.78 -37.04
N CYS A 216 -17.24 -3.13 -35.92
CA CYS A 216 -18.71 -3.14 -35.81
C CYS A 216 -19.29 -2.15 -34.78
N GLN A 217 -18.44 -1.37 -34.10
CA GLN A 217 -18.80 -0.35 -33.11
C GLN A 217 -19.64 -0.83 -31.92
N VAL A 218 -19.78 -2.15 -31.74
CA VAL A 218 -20.38 -2.71 -30.53
C VAL A 218 -19.47 -2.41 -29.34
N THR A 219 -20.06 -1.92 -28.25
CA THR A 219 -19.38 -1.67 -26.99
C THR A 219 -18.89 -2.98 -26.37
N ILE A 220 -17.62 -3.02 -25.98
CA ILE A 220 -16.92 -4.15 -25.37
C ILE A 220 -16.37 -3.69 -24.03
N GLU A 221 -16.67 -4.43 -22.96
CA GLU A 221 -16.07 -4.24 -21.63
C GLU A 221 -14.83 -5.15 -21.48
N LYS A 222 -13.77 -4.61 -20.86
CA LYS A 222 -12.56 -5.35 -20.54
C LYS A 222 -12.80 -6.25 -19.32
N ASP A 223 -12.89 -7.56 -19.55
CA ASP A 223 -13.17 -8.58 -18.53
C ASP A 223 -11.93 -9.41 -18.12
N GLY A 224 -10.75 -9.13 -18.68
CA GLY A 224 -9.48 -9.81 -18.40
C GLY A 224 -8.28 -8.86 -18.54
N GLY A 225 -7.10 -9.29 -18.11
CA GLY A 225 -5.88 -8.50 -18.26
C GLY A 225 -5.26 -8.56 -19.66
N CYS A 226 -5.57 -9.59 -20.44
CA CYS A 226 -5.07 -9.71 -21.81
C CYS A 226 -5.55 -8.55 -22.69
N ASN A 227 -4.63 -7.96 -23.47
CA ASN A 227 -4.93 -6.88 -24.41
C ASN A 227 -5.32 -7.40 -25.81
N HIS A 228 -5.15 -8.71 -26.08
CA HIS A 228 -5.67 -9.35 -27.29
C HIS A 228 -7.19 -9.53 -27.15
N MET A 229 -7.98 -8.78 -27.89
CA MET A 229 -9.45 -8.79 -27.79
C MET A 229 -10.08 -9.41 -29.03
N THR A 230 -11.06 -10.29 -28.81
CA THR A 230 -11.89 -10.86 -29.88
C THR A 230 -13.31 -10.35 -29.74
N CYS A 231 -13.86 -9.75 -30.80
CA CYS A 231 -15.22 -9.21 -30.78
C CYS A 231 -16.25 -10.33 -30.52
N LYS A 232 -17.04 -10.20 -29.44
CA LYS A 232 -18.09 -11.17 -29.06
C LYS A 232 -19.28 -11.20 -30.02
N ASN A 233 -19.41 -10.21 -30.92
CA ASN A 233 -20.44 -10.23 -31.95
C ASN A 233 -20.14 -11.36 -32.96
N ALA A 234 -21.05 -12.34 -33.03
CA ALA A 234 -20.93 -13.53 -33.86
C ALA A 234 -20.73 -13.23 -35.36
N ALA A 235 -21.21 -12.08 -35.85
CA ALA A 235 -21.04 -11.65 -37.24
C ALA A 235 -19.70 -10.94 -37.49
N CYS A 236 -19.01 -10.44 -36.45
CA CYS A 236 -17.80 -9.63 -36.59
C CYS A 236 -16.52 -10.45 -36.38
N LYS A 237 -16.42 -11.10 -35.21
CA LYS A 237 -15.29 -11.93 -34.73
C LYS A 237 -13.88 -11.34 -34.99
N MET A 238 -13.76 -10.02 -35.12
CA MET A 238 -12.46 -9.38 -35.33
C MET A 238 -11.59 -9.47 -34.09
N GLU A 239 -10.31 -9.76 -34.31
CA GLU A 239 -9.26 -9.72 -33.31
C GLU A 239 -8.48 -8.40 -33.39
N PHE A 240 -8.36 -7.71 -32.26
CA PHE A 240 -7.75 -6.39 -32.19
C PHE A 240 -7.05 -6.16 -30.84
N CYS A 241 -6.15 -5.19 -30.81
CA CYS A 241 -5.47 -4.78 -29.59
C CYS A 241 -6.30 -3.75 -28.81
N TRP A 242 -6.54 -4.00 -27.53
CA TRP A 242 -7.26 -3.07 -26.66
C TRP A 242 -6.60 -1.68 -26.57
N MET A 243 -5.27 -1.61 -26.75
CA MET A 243 -4.51 -0.36 -26.61
C MET A 243 -4.62 0.55 -27.83
N CYS A 244 -4.22 0.08 -29.00
CA CYS A 244 -4.24 0.90 -30.22
C CYS A 244 -5.52 0.77 -31.05
N LEU A 245 -6.41 -0.16 -30.72
CA LEU A 245 -7.58 -0.52 -31.54
C LEU A 245 -7.22 -1.01 -32.96
N GLY A 246 -5.95 -1.32 -33.21
CA GLY A 246 -5.46 -1.91 -34.45
C GLY A 246 -5.64 -3.43 -34.50
N PRO A 247 -5.51 -4.05 -35.69
CA PRO A 247 -5.60 -5.50 -35.84
C PRO A 247 -4.54 -6.22 -34.98
N TRP A 248 -4.89 -7.40 -34.46
CA TRP A 248 -3.97 -8.15 -33.61
C TRP A 248 -2.80 -8.77 -34.40
N GLU A 249 -3.07 -9.35 -35.57
CA GLU A 249 -2.11 -10.15 -36.35
C GLU A 249 -0.73 -9.51 -36.57
N PRO A 250 -0.61 -8.19 -36.86
CA PRO A 250 0.70 -7.55 -37.00
C PRO A 250 1.53 -7.42 -35.71
N HIS A 251 0.91 -7.56 -34.53
CA HIS A 251 1.61 -7.38 -33.26
C HIS A 251 2.67 -8.46 -33.07
N GLY A 252 3.89 -8.05 -32.71
CA GLY A 252 5.05 -8.93 -32.59
C GLY A 252 5.91 -8.99 -33.85
N SER A 253 5.46 -8.42 -34.97
CA SER A 253 6.30 -8.22 -36.15
C SER A 253 7.25 -7.03 -35.97
N SER A 254 8.40 -7.05 -36.67
CA SER A 254 9.39 -5.97 -36.60
C SER A 254 8.89 -4.63 -37.18
N TRP A 255 7.91 -4.65 -38.09
CA TRP A 255 7.45 -3.47 -38.81
C TRP A 255 6.25 -2.78 -38.15
N TYR A 256 5.56 -3.44 -37.21
CA TYR A 256 4.42 -2.88 -36.49
C TYR A 256 4.78 -2.65 -35.01
N SER A 257 4.71 -1.40 -34.55
CA SER A 257 5.04 -1.03 -33.17
C SER A 257 3.92 -0.20 -32.54
N CYS A 258 3.11 -0.85 -31.69
CA CYS A 258 2.06 -0.19 -30.92
C CYS A 258 2.62 0.58 -29.70
N ASN A 259 3.78 0.19 -29.18
CA ASN A 259 4.36 0.78 -27.96
C ASN A 259 5.04 2.14 -28.19
N ARG A 260 5.64 2.34 -29.38
CA ARG A 260 6.39 3.55 -29.73
C ARG A 260 5.47 4.76 -29.92
N TYR A 261 5.91 5.92 -29.45
CA TYR A 261 5.27 7.20 -29.75
C TYR A 261 5.97 7.86 -30.94
N ASP A 262 5.20 8.41 -31.87
CA ASP A 262 5.72 9.18 -33.00
C ASP A 262 5.76 10.68 -32.67
N ASP A 263 6.98 11.22 -32.54
CA ASP A 263 7.22 12.63 -32.26
C ASP A 263 7.16 13.53 -33.52
N THR A 264 6.77 13.03 -34.69
CA THR A 264 6.68 13.83 -35.94
C THR A 264 5.84 15.10 -35.77
N LEU A 265 4.66 15.00 -35.17
CA LEU A 265 3.80 16.16 -34.89
C LEU A 265 4.45 17.16 -33.94
N ALA A 266 5.16 16.67 -32.92
CA ALA A 266 5.88 17.52 -31.98
C ALA A 266 7.03 18.29 -32.66
N LYS A 267 7.74 17.63 -33.59
CA LYS A 267 8.83 18.24 -34.38
C LYS A 267 8.33 19.29 -35.38
N GLN A 268 7.09 19.14 -35.86
CA GLN A 268 6.49 20.06 -36.83
C GLN A 268 5.79 21.26 -36.18
N ALA A 269 5.52 21.22 -34.87
CA ALA A 269 4.82 22.26 -34.13
C ALA A 269 5.55 23.60 -34.13
N ARG A 270 4.94 24.64 -34.71
CA ARG A 270 5.52 25.97 -34.89
C ARG A 270 5.15 26.91 -33.75
N ASP A 271 3.94 26.77 -33.24
CA ASP A 271 3.38 27.68 -32.25
C ASP A 271 3.26 27.06 -30.85
N ALA A 272 3.12 27.90 -29.83
CA ALA A 272 3.07 27.46 -28.43
C ALA A 272 1.88 26.51 -28.17
N GLN A 273 0.74 26.74 -28.83
CA GLN A 273 -0.45 25.91 -28.71
C GLN A 273 -0.23 24.51 -29.30
N GLU A 274 0.39 24.41 -30.48
CA GLU A 274 0.72 23.13 -31.13
C GLU A 274 1.71 22.32 -30.29
N ARG A 275 2.74 22.99 -29.73
CA ARG A 275 3.70 22.36 -28.81
C ARG A 275 3.01 21.81 -27.56
N SER A 276 2.10 22.58 -26.96
CA SER A 276 1.33 22.15 -25.79
C SER A 276 0.45 20.93 -26.11
N ARG A 277 -0.26 20.95 -27.24
CA ARG A 277 -1.08 19.83 -27.69
C ARG A 277 -0.26 18.56 -27.97
N ALA A 278 0.89 18.69 -28.63
CA ALA A 278 1.78 17.57 -28.88
C ALA A 278 2.33 16.97 -27.58
N ALA A 279 2.71 17.81 -26.61
CA ALA A 279 3.15 17.36 -25.29
C ALA A 279 2.04 16.61 -24.52
N LEU A 280 0.79 17.10 -24.58
CA LEU A 280 -0.36 16.41 -23.98
C LEU A 280 -0.63 15.07 -24.66
N GLN A 281 -0.61 15.01 -25.99
CA GLN A 281 -0.80 13.75 -26.73
C GLN A 281 0.29 12.73 -26.38
N ARG A 282 1.55 13.19 -26.29
CA ARG A 282 2.66 12.37 -25.82
C ARG A 282 2.37 11.83 -24.43
N TYR A 283 2.02 12.70 -23.47
CA TYR A 283 1.69 12.26 -22.11
C TYR A 283 0.57 11.21 -22.09
N LEU A 284 -0.55 11.45 -22.78
CA LEU A 284 -1.67 10.52 -22.86
C LEU A 284 -1.28 9.15 -23.44
N HIS A 285 -0.35 9.11 -24.41
CA HIS A 285 0.16 7.84 -24.97
C HIS A 285 0.80 6.96 -23.90
N TYR A 286 1.71 7.51 -23.09
CA TYR A 286 2.40 6.76 -22.04
C TYR A 286 1.51 6.52 -20.83
N TYR A 287 0.69 7.51 -20.45
CA TYR A 287 -0.25 7.40 -19.33
C TYR A 287 -1.27 6.28 -19.55
N ASN A 288 -1.88 6.22 -20.74
CA ASN A 288 -2.85 5.17 -21.05
C ASN A 288 -2.23 3.77 -21.00
N ARG A 289 -0.98 3.60 -21.44
CA ARG A 289 -0.26 2.32 -21.38
C ARG A 289 0.11 1.92 -19.96
N PHE A 290 0.61 2.87 -19.17
CA PHE A 290 0.87 2.70 -17.75
C PHE A 290 -0.39 2.23 -17.00
N MET A 291 -1.49 2.98 -17.15
CA MET A 291 -2.75 2.68 -16.46
C MET A 291 -3.39 1.38 -16.95
N ASN A 292 -3.28 1.08 -18.25
CA ASN A 292 -3.78 -0.17 -18.79
C ASN A 292 -3.04 -1.39 -18.21
N HIS A 293 -1.71 -1.37 -18.11
CA HIS A 293 -0.97 -2.46 -17.46
C HIS A 293 -1.29 -2.56 -15.97
N GLN A 294 -1.48 -1.42 -15.28
CA GLN A 294 -1.93 -1.42 -13.89
C GLN A 294 -3.31 -2.08 -13.73
N GLN A 295 -4.24 -1.77 -14.62
CA GLN A 295 -5.57 -2.38 -14.63
C GLN A 295 -5.51 -3.86 -15.00
N SER A 296 -4.74 -4.23 -16.03
CA SER A 296 -4.55 -5.63 -16.43
C SER A 296 -3.99 -6.46 -15.28
N LEU A 297 -3.02 -5.94 -14.54
CA LEU A 297 -2.48 -6.60 -13.35
C LEU A 297 -3.55 -6.85 -12.27
N LYS A 298 -4.43 -5.87 -12.04
CA LYS A 298 -5.57 -6.03 -11.11
C LYS A 298 -6.53 -7.12 -11.56
N LEU A 299 -6.86 -7.15 -12.86
CA LEU A 299 -7.76 -8.16 -13.45
C LEU A 299 -7.13 -9.56 -13.42
N GLU A 300 -5.81 -9.66 -13.65
CA GLU A 300 -5.07 -10.93 -13.65
C GLU A 300 -4.93 -11.54 -12.25
N ASN A 301 -5.16 -10.81 -11.15
CA ASN A 301 -5.17 -11.40 -9.80
C ASN A 301 -6.19 -12.54 -9.66
N LYS A 302 -7.28 -12.53 -10.46
CA LYS A 302 -8.25 -13.64 -10.47
C LYS A 302 -7.64 -14.95 -10.98
N LEU A 303 -6.55 -14.90 -11.76
CA LEU A 303 -5.87 -16.08 -12.30
C LEU A 303 -5.24 -16.95 -11.22
N TYR A 304 -4.93 -16.41 -10.04
CA TYR A 304 -4.47 -17.24 -8.91
C TYR A 304 -5.52 -18.26 -8.48
N ALA A 305 -6.80 -17.87 -8.47
CA ALA A 305 -7.89 -18.79 -8.17
C ALA A 305 -8.04 -19.85 -9.27
N THR A 306 -8.03 -19.43 -10.54
CA THR A 306 -8.11 -20.35 -11.69
C THR A 306 -6.95 -21.34 -11.72
N ALA A 307 -5.72 -20.86 -11.50
CA ALA A 307 -4.53 -21.70 -11.42
C ALA A 307 -4.63 -22.69 -10.27
N LYS A 308 -5.08 -22.27 -9.09
CA LYS A 308 -5.29 -23.16 -7.93
C LYS A 308 -6.28 -24.29 -8.26
N THR A 309 -7.43 -23.97 -8.83
CA THR A 309 -8.43 -24.98 -9.22
C THR A 309 -7.86 -25.98 -10.23
N LYS A 310 -7.12 -25.50 -11.24
CA LYS A 310 -6.49 -26.38 -12.24
C LYS A 310 -5.38 -27.26 -11.63
N MET A 311 -4.61 -26.71 -10.69
CA MET A 311 -3.61 -27.48 -9.93
C MET A 311 -4.26 -28.62 -9.14
N GLU A 312 -5.38 -28.37 -8.46
CA GLU A 312 -6.13 -29.38 -7.72
C GLU A 312 -6.66 -30.50 -8.64
N GLN A 313 -7.18 -30.16 -9.82
CA GLN A 313 -7.60 -31.13 -10.84
C GLN A 313 -6.42 -32.00 -11.31
N MET A 314 -5.26 -31.39 -11.53
CA MET A 314 -4.04 -32.12 -11.93
C MET A 314 -3.54 -33.06 -10.84
N GLN A 315 -3.69 -32.68 -9.57
CA GLN A 315 -3.35 -33.55 -8.43
C GLN A 315 -4.26 -34.76 -8.33
N GLN A 316 -5.57 -34.58 -8.57
CA GLN A 316 -6.53 -35.68 -8.66
C GLN A 316 -6.21 -36.63 -9.83
N ALA A 317 -5.56 -36.12 -10.89
CA ALA A 317 -5.08 -36.90 -12.03
C ALA A 317 -3.66 -37.47 -11.84
N ASN A 318 -3.25 -37.77 -10.61
CA ASN A 318 -1.96 -38.38 -10.22
C ASN A 318 -0.70 -37.51 -10.38
N MET A 319 -0.80 -36.19 -10.48
CA MET A 319 0.39 -35.32 -10.40
C MET A 319 0.70 -34.93 -8.96
N SER A 320 1.99 -34.91 -8.59
CA SER A 320 2.40 -34.49 -7.25
C SER A 320 2.20 -32.99 -7.02
N TRP A 321 2.18 -32.58 -5.75
CA TRP A 321 2.10 -31.16 -5.36
C TRP A 321 3.22 -30.31 -5.97
N ILE A 322 4.42 -30.86 -6.14
CA ILE A 322 5.57 -30.18 -6.74
C ILE A 322 5.33 -29.97 -8.25
N GLU A 323 4.81 -30.99 -8.93
CA GLU A 323 4.64 -30.96 -10.38
C GLU A 323 3.60 -29.97 -10.87
N VAL A 324 2.67 -29.54 -10.02
CA VAL A 324 1.62 -28.58 -10.37
C VAL A 324 1.99 -27.11 -10.07
N GLN A 325 3.07 -26.85 -9.30
CA GLN A 325 3.47 -25.48 -8.92
C GLN A 325 3.81 -24.57 -10.10
N PHE A 326 4.08 -25.13 -11.29
CA PHE A 326 4.38 -24.35 -12.49
C PHE A 326 3.25 -23.40 -12.89
N LEU A 327 1.99 -23.74 -12.59
CA LEU A 327 0.83 -22.87 -12.89
C LEU A 327 0.86 -21.61 -12.03
N ARG A 328 1.09 -21.76 -10.73
CA ARG A 328 1.28 -20.61 -9.84
C ARG A 328 2.48 -19.77 -10.28
N LYS A 329 3.61 -20.41 -10.60
CA LYS A 329 4.79 -19.71 -11.11
C LYS A 329 4.51 -18.93 -12.40
N ALA A 330 3.69 -19.46 -13.30
CA ALA A 330 3.30 -18.75 -14.52
C ALA A 330 2.52 -17.47 -14.22
N VAL A 331 1.59 -17.50 -13.27
CA VAL A 331 0.83 -16.31 -12.83
C VAL A 331 1.74 -15.31 -12.09
N ASP A 332 2.68 -15.79 -11.27
CA ASP A 332 3.68 -14.95 -10.60
C ASP A 332 4.54 -14.20 -11.64
N VAL A 333 5.05 -14.91 -12.65
CA VAL A 333 5.86 -14.33 -13.74
C VAL A 333 5.06 -13.33 -14.56
N LEU A 334 3.81 -13.67 -14.92
CA LEU A 334 2.91 -12.75 -15.62
C LEU A 334 2.73 -11.45 -14.83
N SER A 335 2.44 -11.57 -13.53
CA SER A 335 2.24 -10.44 -12.62
C SER A 335 3.51 -9.57 -12.52
N GLU A 336 4.69 -10.17 -12.43
CA GLU A 336 5.96 -9.44 -12.38
C GLU A 336 6.29 -8.74 -13.71
N CYS A 337 5.97 -9.36 -14.85
CA CYS A 337 6.17 -8.77 -16.17
C CYS A 337 5.22 -7.61 -16.43
N ARG A 338 3.94 -7.70 -16.02
CA ARG A 338 3.00 -6.56 -16.05
C ARG A 338 3.49 -5.37 -15.25
N ARG A 339 3.96 -5.60 -14.02
CA ARG A 339 4.55 -4.54 -13.18
C ARG A 339 5.75 -3.89 -13.89
N THR A 340 6.64 -4.71 -14.43
CA THR A 340 7.81 -4.21 -15.17
C THR A 340 7.38 -3.38 -16.38
N LEU A 341 6.46 -3.89 -17.21
CA LEU A 341 5.91 -3.18 -18.38
C LEU A 341 5.27 -1.84 -17.99
N MET A 342 4.46 -1.80 -16.93
CA MET A 342 3.92 -0.56 -16.39
C MET A 342 5.03 0.49 -16.15
N TYR A 343 6.10 0.09 -15.45
CA TYR A 343 7.22 0.98 -15.16
C TYR A 343 8.12 1.29 -16.37
N THR A 344 8.17 0.43 -17.38
CA THR A 344 8.88 0.73 -18.64
C THR A 344 8.27 1.95 -19.34
N TYR A 345 6.96 2.19 -19.24
CA TYR A 345 6.33 3.37 -19.83
C TYR A 345 6.62 4.66 -19.05
N ALA A 346 6.72 4.59 -17.73
CA ALA A 346 7.17 5.73 -16.92
C ALA A 346 8.64 6.08 -17.23
N PHE A 347 9.49 5.07 -17.43
CA PHE A 347 10.88 5.26 -17.88
C PHE A 347 10.93 5.89 -19.29
N ALA A 348 10.19 5.33 -20.24
CA ALA A 348 10.21 5.73 -21.65
C ALA A 348 9.62 7.13 -21.90
N PHE A 349 8.70 7.60 -21.05
CA PHE A 349 8.12 8.93 -21.17
C PHE A 349 9.19 10.03 -21.02
N TYR A 350 10.12 9.87 -20.08
CA TYR A 350 11.20 10.82 -19.86
C TYR A 350 12.41 10.57 -20.74
N LEU A 351 12.47 9.44 -21.44
CA LEU A 351 13.65 9.04 -22.22
C LEU A 351 13.80 9.90 -23.48
N GLN A 352 14.98 10.49 -23.67
CA GLN A 352 15.35 11.18 -24.90
C GLN A 352 15.62 10.17 -26.01
N LYS A 353 15.15 10.46 -27.22
CA LYS A 353 15.35 9.59 -28.40
C LYS A 353 16.82 9.55 -28.83
N ASP A 354 17.38 8.35 -28.84
CA ASP A 354 18.69 7.99 -29.39
C ASP A 354 18.72 6.50 -29.80
N ASN A 355 19.89 6.00 -30.24
CA ASN A 355 20.06 4.60 -30.66
C ASN A 355 19.73 3.59 -29.54
N GLN A 356 19.96 3.95 -28.27
CA GLN A 356 19.69 3.07 -27.15
C GLN A 356 18.20 3.04 -26.82
N SER A 357 17.51 4.17 -26.98
CA SER A 357 16.06 4.24 -26.85
C SER A 357 15.34 3.34 -27.86
N GLU A 358 15.86 3.23 -29.09
CA GLU A 358 15.28 2.34 -30.11
C GLU A 358 15.42 0.86 -29.73
N ILE A 359 16.60 0.47 -29.25
CA ILE A 359 16.86 -0.90 -28.74
C ILE A 359 15.96 -1.20 -27.54
N PHE A 360 15.81 -0.24 -26.62
CA PHE A 360 14.92 -0.39 -25.48
C PHE A 360 13.45 -0.57 -25.93
N GLU A 361 12.99 0.21 -26.90
CA GLU A 361 11.62 0.11 -27.44
C GLU A 361 11.37 -1.21 -28.17
N ASP A 362 12.38 -1.79 -28.82
CA ASP A 362 12.32 -3.15 -29.37
C ASP A 362 12.21 -4.21 -28.27
N ASN A 363 13.06 -4.13 -27.24
CA ASN A 363 13.00 -5.04 -26.09
C ASN A 363 11.64 -4.94 -25.35
N GLN A 364 11.10 -3.72 -25.23
CA GLN A 364 9.79 -3.46 -24.64
C GLN A 364 8.68 -4.11 -25.46
N ARG A 365 8.68 -3.96 -26.78
CA ARG A 365 7.71 -4.61 -27.67
C ARG A 365 7.76 -6.13 -27.54
N ASP A 366 8.95 -6.71 -27.54
CA ASP A 366 9.13 -8.16 -27.44
C ASP A 366 8.60 -8.71 -26.10
N LEU A 367 8.88 -8.00 -24.99
CA LEU A 367 8.34 -8.35 -23.68
C LEU A 367 6.81 -8.20 -23.62
N GLU A 368 6.28 -7.11 -24.17
CA GLU A 368 4.84 -6.86 -24.17
C GLU A 368 4.11 -7.96 -24.94
N HIS A 369 4.55 -8.28 -26.15
CA HIS A 369 3.96 -9.35 -26.95
C HIS A 369 4.04 -10.71 -26.24
N ALA A 370 5.19 -11.08 -25.68
CA ALA A 370 5.35 -12.32 -24.93
C ALA A 370 4.42 -12.38 -23.70
N THR A 371 4.24 -11.24 -23.02
CA THR A 371 3.35 -11.11 -21.85
C THR A 371 1.89 -11.31 -22.25
N GLU A 372 1.44 -10.71 -23.37
CA GLU A 372 0.07 -10.91 -23.85
C GLU A 372 -0.17 -12.37 -24.28
N GLN A 373 0.79 -13.02 -24.93
CA GLN A 373 0.69 -14.44 -25.29
C GLN A 373 0.59 -15.39 -24.09
N LEU A 374 1.19 -15.03 -22.95
CA LEU A 374 1.07 -15.78 -21.70
C LEU A 374 -0.27 -15.47 -21.02
N SER A 375 -0.67 -14.20 -20.96
CA SER A 375 -1.94 -13.76 -20.38
C SER A 375 -3.12 -14.39 -21.12
N GLU A 376 -3.13 -14.35 -22.45
CA GLU A 376 -4.13 -15.02 -23.28
C GLU A 376 -4.22 -16.52 -22.99
N PHE A 377 -3.09 -17.21 -22.97
CA PHE A 377 -3.07 -18.66 -22.73
C PHE A 377 -3.66 -19.00 -21.36
N LEU A 378 -3.34 -18.22 -20.32
CA LEU A 378 -3.84 -18.44 -18.97
C LEU A 378 -5.33 -18.08 -18.82
N GLU A 379 -5.83 -17.11 -19.59
CA GLU A 379 -7.22 -16.66 -19.54
C GLU A 379 -8.18 -17.50 -20.39
N ARG A 380 -7.74 -17.96 -21.57
CA ARG A 380 -8.61 -18.61 -22.58
C ARG A 380 -8.30 -20.08 -22.78
N ASP A 381 -7.03 -20.41 -22.98
CA ASP A 381 -6.63 -21.73 -23.45
C ASP A 381 -6.47 -22.74 -22.30
N LEU A 382 -6.17 -22.26 -21.10
CA LEU A 382 -5.86 -23.08 -19.91
C LEU A 382 -6.94 -24.12 -19.59
N VAL A 383 -8.21 -23.77 -19.78
CA VAL A 383 -9.34 -24.64 -19.44
C VAL A 383 -9.43 -25.83 -20.41
N ASN A 384 -9.21 -25.59 -21.69
CA ASN A 384 -9.45 -26.53 -22.78
C ASN A 384 -8.23 -27.40 -23.14
N GLU A 385 -7.05 -27.08 -22.60
CA GLU A 385 -5.81 -27.80 -22.91
C GLU A 385 -5.69 -29.15 -22.20
N ASN A 386 -5.10 -30.11 -22.91
CA ASN A 386 -4.79 -31.45 -22.40
C ASN A 386 -3.71 -31.35 -21.31
N LEU A 387 -3.94 -32.02 -20.17
CA LEU A 387 -3.03 -32.02 -19.02
C LEU A 387 -1.59 -32.49 -19.37
N VAL A 388 -1.44 -33.37 -20.36
CA VAL A 388 -0.14 -33.91 -20.78
C VAL A 388 0.74 -32.85 -21.45
N SER A 389 0.17 -32.04 -22.36
CA SER A 389 0.89 -30.98 -23.09
C SER A 389 0.94 -29.66 -22.32
N LEU A 390 0.01 -29.46 -21.37
CA LEU A 390 -0.16 -28.22 -20.63
C LEU A 390 1.11 -27.77 -19.90
N LYS A 391 1.79 -28.72 -19.22
CA LYS A 391 3.01 -28.43 -18.46
C LYS A 391 4.09 -27.81 -19.35
N GLN A 392 4.36 -28.42 -20.50
CA GLN A 392 5.38 -27.95 -21.44
C GLN A 392 5.01 -26.57 -22.01
N LYS A 393 3.78 -26.42 -22.53
CA LYS A 393 3.31 -25.16 -23.14
C LYS A 393 3.40 -23.97 -22.17
N VAL A 394 2.95 -24.15 -20.94
CA VAL A 394 2.99 -23.08 -19.92
C VAL A 394 4.44 -22.76 -19.55
N GLN A 395 5.28 -23.77 -19.36
CA GLN A 395 6.69 -23.58 -19.01
C GLN A 395 7.46 -22.83 -20.10
N ASP A 396 7.28 -23.19 -21.36
CA ASP A 396 7.95 -22.53 -22.46
C ASP A 396 7.52 -21.07 -22.57
N LYS A 397 6.21 -20.78 -22.45
CA LYS A 397 5.68 -19.42 -22.46
C LYS A 397 6.25 -18.59 -21.32
N PHE A 398 6.08 -18.99 -20.05
CA PHE A 398 6.53 -18.13 -18.95
C PHE A 398 8.06 -17.99 -18.89
N ARG A 399 8.83 -19.02 -19.27
CA ARG A 399 10.30 -18.90 -19.36
C ARG A 399 10.72 -17.91 -20.42
N TYR A 400 10.03 -17.90 -21.56
CA TYR A 400 10.29 -16.92 -22.62
C TYR A 400 9.96 -15.49 -22.16
N VAL A 401 8.82 -15.28 -21.49
CA VAL A 401 8.48 -13.96 -20.91
C VAL A 401 9.55 -13.51 -19.90
N GLU A 402 9.94 -14.39 -18.99
CA GLU A 402 11.00 -14.13 -17.99
C GLU A 402 12.34 -13.77 -18.67
N GLN A 403 12.70 -14.47 -19.75
CA GLN A 403 13.89 -14.16 -20.54
C GLN A 403 13.80 -12.78 -21.22
N ARG A 404 12.66 -12.43 -21.86
CA ARG A 404 12.47 -11.11 -22.48
C ARG A 404 12.56 -10.00 -21.44
N ARG A 405 11.98 -10.22 -20.26
CA ARG A 405 12.08 -9.29 -19.13
C ARG A 405 13.54 -9.11 -18.69
N ALA A 406 14.28 -10.20 -18.54
CA ALA A 406 15.69 -10.14 -18.15
C ALA A 406 16.55 -9.38 -19.17
N VAL A 407 16.31 -9.57 -20.47
CA VAL A 407 17.02 -8.85 -21.54
C VAL A 407 16.75 -7.34 -21.46
N LEU A 408 15.48 -6.95 -21.31
CA LEU A 408 15.09 -5.55 -21.17
C LEU A 408 15.76 -4.91 -19.96
N LEU A 409 15.66 -5.56 -18.80
CA LEU A 409 16.20 -5.02 -17.55
C LEU A 409 17.73 -4.93 -17.58
N LYS A 410 18.40 -5.93 -18.15
CA LYS A 410 19.85 -5.91 -18.33
C LYS A 410 20.29 -4.73 -19.21
N HIS A 411 19.58 -4.47 -20.31
CA HIS A 411 19.87 -3.31 -21.18
C HIS A 411 19.66 -1.98 -20.45
N CYS A 412 18.59 -1.85 -19.65
CA CYS A 412 18.38 -0.70 -18.79
C CYS A 412 19.52 -0.52 -17.77
N ALA A 413 19.94 -1.59 -17.10
CA ALA A 413 21.02 -1.57 -16.10
C ALA A 413 22.36 -1.16 -16.73
N GLU A 414 22.73 -1.77 -17.87
CA GLU A 414 23.95 -1.41 -18.61
C GLU A 414 23.97 0.08 -19.00
N GLY A 415 22.82 0.67 -19.32
CA GLY A 415 22.73 2.09 -19.63
C GLY A 415 22.87 3.02 -18.44
N PHE A 416 22.53 2.57 -17.24
CA PHE A 416 22.86 3.30 -16.01
C PHE A 416 24.34 3.17 -15.66
N GLU A 417 24.93 1.97 -15.83
CA GLU A 417 26.36 1.74 -15.57
C GLU A 417 27.27 2.52 -16.53
N ARG A 418 26.85 2.68 -17.78
CA ARG A 418 27.61 3.37 -18.85
C ARG A 418 27.17 4.81 -19.09
N ASP A 419 26.23 5.32 -18.31
CA ASP A 419 25.70 6.69 -18.37
C ASP A 419 25.26 7.14 -19.78
N PHE A 420 24.58 6.26 -20.53
CA PHE A 420 24.07 6.61 -21.86
C PHE A 420 22.60 7.03 -21.86
N TRP A 421 21.87 6.87 -20.75
CA TRP A 421 20.48 7.32 -20.67
C TRP A 421 20.39 8.83 -20.45
N ARG A 422 19.70 9.52 -21.36
CA ARG A 422 19.35 10.94 -21.20
C ARG A 422 17.87 11.10 -20.95
N PHE A 423 17.51 11.90 -19.94
CA PHE A 423 16.13 12.12 -19.54
C PHE A 423 15.73 13.60 -19.63
N THR A 424 14.54 13.87 -20.18
CA THR A 424 13.91 15.19 -20.25
C THR A 424 12.97 15.38 -19.05
N ALA A 425 13.54 15.56 -17.86
CA ALA A 425 12.82 15.70 -16.59
C ALA A 425 12.40 17.15 -16.31
#